data_AF-A0AAU6WNT4-F1
#
_entry.id   AF-A0AAU6WNT4-F1
#
_cell.length_a   1.000
_cell.length_b   1.000
_cell.length_c   1.000
_cell.angle_alpha   90.00
_cell.angle_beta   90.00
_cell.angle_gamma   90.00
#
_symmetry.space_group_name_H-M   'P 1'
#
loop_
_entity.id
_entity.type
_entity.pdbx_description
1 polymer ?
#
loop_
_entity_poly.entity_id
_entity_poly.type
_entity_poly.pdbx_seq_one_letter_code
_entity_poly.pdbx_strand_id
1 'polypeptide(L)'
;MENTTAVIILAAGSSSRLGEPKQLLNYKGKTLLRHTADEALLITEKVVVVTGEENPQITEQITDLHHVKNENWSEGMASSLKVGLKETLHRFPETEQLIFTVCDQPFITSSVFKALIEKKILHRKEL
;
A
#
# COMPACT_ATOMS: atom_id res chain seq x y z
N MET A 1 19.06 -7.14 11.57
CA MET A 1 18.43 -7.92 10.50
C MET A 1 17.87 -6.92 9.52
N GLU A 2 18.19 -7.08 8.25
CA GLU A 2 17.62 -6.24 7.20
C GLU A 2 16.10 -6.45 7.13
N ASN A 3 15.33 -5.37 7.01
CA ASN A 3 13.88 -5.50 6.93
C ASN A 3 13.50 -6.01 5.53
N THR A 4 13.15 -7.29 5.42
CA THR A 4 12.71 -7.95 4.18
C THR A 4 11.19 -7.86 3.96
N THR A 5 10.52 -6.96 4.69
CA THR A 5 9.08 -6.70 4.54
C THR A 5 8.82 -5.57 3.57
N ALA A 6 7.92 -5.79 2.62
CA ALA A 6 7.36 -4.76 1.77
C ALA A 6 5.88 -4.52 2.07
N VAL A 7 5.43 -3.29 1.86
CA VAL A 7 4.02 -2.87 2.02
C VAL A 7 3.46 -2.48 0.67
N ILE A 8 2.34 -3.10 0.30
CA ILE A 8 1.59 -2.82 -0.91
C ILE A 8 0.31 -2.08 -0.53
N ILE A 9 0.17 -0.85 -1.01
CA ILE A 9 -0.99 0.00 -0.78
C ILE A 9 -1.91 -0.09 -2.00
N LEU A 10 -3.09 -0.67 -1.82
CA LEU A 10 -4.11 -0.79 -2.86
C LEU A 10 -4.94 0.50 -2.91
N ALA A 11 -4.73 1.27 -3.99
CA ALA A 11 -5.37 2.56 -4.23
C ALA A 11 -6.09 2.63 -5.59
N ALA A 12 -6.40 1.47 -6.20
CA ALA A 12 -6.98 1.38 -7.55
C ALA A 12 -8.52 1.44 -7.62
N GLY A 13 -9.21 1.63 -6.50
CA GLY A 13 -10.68 1.61 -6.45
C GLY A 13 -11.35 2.90 -6.91
N SER A 14 -12.46 2.78 -7.66
CA SER A 14 -13.20 3.89 -8.28
C SER A 14 -14.03 4.77 -7.35
N SER A 15 -14.16 4.42 -6.07
CA SER A 15 -14.90 5.24 -5.07
C SER A 15 -16.32 5.64 -5.48
N SER A 16 -16.99 4.82 -6.30
CA SER A 16 -18.25 5.14 -7.00
C SER A 16 -19.43 5.58 -6.11
N ARG A 17 -19.39 5.29 -4.81
CA ARG A 17 -20.41 5.69 -3.83
C ARG A 17 -20.14 7.02 -3.13
N LEU A 18 -18.90 7.51 -3.16
CA LEU A 18 -18.46 8.70 -2.42
C LEU A 18 -18.55 9.98 -3.24
N GLY A 19 -18.72 9.90 -4.56
CA GLY A 19 -18.75 11.07 -5.45
C GLY A 19 -17.39 11.74 -5.68
N GLU A 20 -16.40 11.46 -4.81
CA GLU A 20 -15.00 11.84 -4.95
C GLU A 20 -14.06 10.64 -4.75
N PRO A 21 -12.82 10.67 -5.27
CA PRO A 21 -11.84 9.61 -5.03
C PRO A 21 -11.50 9.52 -3.55
N LYS A 22 -11.82 8.39 -2.90
CA LYS A 22 -11.59 8.16 -1.47
C LYS A 22 -10.12 8.35 -1.06
N GLN A 23 -9.21 8.09 -1.99
CA GLN A 23 -7.76 8.29 -1.85
C GLN A 23 -7.43 9.73 -1.42
N LEU A 24 -8.22 10.71 -1.86
CA LEU A 24 -8.01 12.14 -1.68
C LEU A 24 -8.75 12.72 -0.46
N LEU A 25 -9.57 11.92 0.22
CA LEU A 25 -10.27 12.38 1.42
C LEU A 25 -9.27 12.88 2.47
N ASN A 26 -9.58 14.02 3.08
CA ASN A 26 -8.71 14.62 4.09
C ASN A 26 -8.86 13.92 5.44
N TYR A 27 -7.74 13.52 6.01
CA TYR A 27 -7.61 13.03 7.36
C TYR A 27 -6.36 13.62 8.01
N LYS A 28 -6.54 14.33 9.13
CA LYS A 28 -5.46 14.99 9.88
C LYS A 28 -4.57 15.89 9.02
N GLY A 29 -5.15 16.59 8.04
CA GLY A 29 -4.42 17.52 7.17
C GLY A 29 -3.68 16.86 6.00
N LYS A 30 -3.84 15.55 5.79
CA LYS A 30 -3.27 14.78 4.67
C LYS A 30 -4.36 14.03 3.93
N THR A 31 -4.11 13.63 2.69
CA THR A 31 -5.00 12.67 2.00
C THR A 31 -4.91 11.30 2.66
N LEU A 32 -5.97 10.50 2.58
CA LEU A 32 -5.98 9.13 3.11
C LEU A 32 -4.84 8.27 2.53
N LEU A 33 -4.57 8.42 1.23
CA LEU A 33 -3.45 7.75 0.58
C LEU A 33 -2.11 8.20 1.17
N ARG A 34 -1.88 9.52 1.29
CA ARG A 34 -0.63 10.05 1.85
C ARG A 34 -0.44 9.61 3.30
N HIS A 35 -1.51 9.66 4.11
CA HIS A 35 -1.46 9.22 5.50
C HIS A 35 -1.03 7.75 5.61
N THR A 36 -1.67 6.86 4.84
CA THR A 36 -1.34 5.43 4.83
C THR A 36 0.10 5.18 4.39
N ALA A 37 0.57 5.90 3.38
CA ALA A 37 1.93 5.78 2.88
C ALA A 37 2.98 6.27 3.89
N ASP A 38 2.74 7.40 4.54
CA ASP A 38 3.63 7.91 5.59
C ASP A 38 3.75 6.91 6.74
N GLU A 39 2.63 6.32 7.19
CA GLU A 39 2.64 5.31 8.25
C GLU A 39 3.38 4.02 7.85
N ALA A 40 3.32 3.63 6.57
CA ALA A 40 4.07 2.49 6.04
C ALA A 40 5.57 2.77 5.95
N LEU A 41 5.95 3.98 5.52
CA LEU A 41 7.34 4.43 5.38
C LEU A 41 8.08 4.49 6.72
N LEU A 42 7.38 4.70 7.83
CA LEU A 42 7.98 4.61 9.18
C LEU A 42 8.48 3.20 9.53
N ILE A 43 8.08 2.18 8.77
CA ILE A 43 8.36 0.77 9.05
C ILE A 43 9.27 0.15 7.98
N THR A 44 9.11 0.51 6.71
CA THR A 44 9.93 -0.01 5.61
C THR A 44 10.02 1.00 4.47
N GLU A 45 11.16 1.03 3.78
CA GLU A 45 11.34 1.80 2.54
C GLU A 45 10.74 1.07 1.32
N LYS A 46 10.36 -0.19 1.47
CA LYS A 46 9.83 -1.06 0.41
C LYS A 46 8.32 -0.88 0.28
N VAL A 47 7.90 0.32 -0.08
CA VAL A 47 6.49 0.68 -0.26
C VAL A 47 6.15 0.76 -1.75
N VAL A 48 5.08 0.07 -2.16
CA VAL A 48 4.55 0.11 -3.53
C VAL A 48 3.08 0.50 -3.50
N VAL A 49 2.72 1.54 -4.25
CA VAL A 49 1.33 1.97 -4.40
C VAL A 49 0.75 1.44 -5.71
N VAL A 50 -0.38 0.73 -5.64
CA VAL A 50 -1.09 0.26 -6.83
C VAL A 50 -2.24 1.23 -7.13
N THR A 51 -2.15 1.93 -8.25
CA THR A 51 -3.20 2.84 -8.74
C THR A 51 -4.06 2.16 -9.82
N GLY A 52 -5.20 2.75 -10.14
CA GLY A 52 -6.14 2.22 -11.14
C GLY A 52 -6.21 3.16 -12.33
N GLU A 53 -7.40 3.72 -12.58
CA GLU A 53 -7.58 4.80 -13.55
C GLU A 53 -6.63 5.97 -13.25
N GLU A 54 -6.12 6.59 -14.33
CA GLU A 54 -5.18 7.69 -14.22
C GLU A 54 -5.86 8.91 -13.58
N ASN A 55 -5.30 9.34 -12.45
CA ASN A 55 -5.78 10.51 -11.72
C ASN A 55 -4.56 11.32 -11.23
N PRO A 56 -4.26 12.46 -11.87
CA PRO A 56 -3.12 13.30 -11.51
C PRO A 56 -3.11 13.76 -10.05
N GLN A 57 -4.29 13.99 -9.45
CA GLN A 57 -4.40 14.41 -8.06
C GLN A 57 -3.97 13.30 -7.11
N ILE A 58 -4.21 12.03 -7.47
CA ILE A 58 -3.76 10.86 -6.69
C ILE A 58 -2.24 10.70 -6.82
N THR A 59 -1.71 10.77 -8.03
CA THR A 59 -0.26 10.58 -8.27
C THR A 59 0.58 11.70 -7.67
N GLU A 60 0.06 12.93 -7.61
CA GLU A 60 0.71 14.07 -6.94
C GLU A 60 1.00 13.78 -5.45
N GLN A 61 0.15 13.01 -4.77
CA GLN A 61 0.32 12.67 -3.34
C GLN A 61 1.46 11.68 -3.07
N ILE A 62 1.95 11.01 -4.11
CA ILE A 62 2.85 9.85 -4.03
C ILE A 62 4.04 9.98 -5.00
N THR A 63 4.41 11.21 -5.37
CA THR A 63 5.51 11.49 -6.31
C THR A 63 6.88 11.01 -5.82
N ASP A 64 7.06 10.94 -4.50
CA ASP A 64 8.23 10.41 -3.80
C ASP A 64 8.19 8.88 -3.61
N LEU A 65 7.11 8.21 -4.04
CA LEU A 65 6.88 6.79 -3.83
C LEU A 65 6.86 6.02 -5.14
N HIS A 66 7.30 4.76 -5.09
CA HIS A 66 7.13 3.85 -6.20
C HIS A 66 5.65 3.49 -6.36
N HIS A 67 5.11 3.73 -7.55
CA HIS A 67 3.72 3.39 -7.86
C HIS A 67 3.61 2.69 -9.21
N VAL A 68 2.62 1.81 -9.32
CA VAL A 68 2.33 1.05 -10.52
C VAL A 68 0.84 1.15 -10.85
N LYS A 69 0.55 1.41 -12.12
CA LYS A 69 -0.82 1.48 -12.62
C LYS A 69 -1.31 0.07 -12.95
N ASN A 70 -2.47 -0.29 -12.43
CA ASN A 70 -3.20 -1.49 -12.82
C ASN A 70 -4.24 -1.13 -13.89
N GLU A 71 -3.92 -1.38 -15.16
CA GLU A 71 -4.83 -1.15 -16.29
C GLU A 71 -6.12 -1.99 -16.19
N ASN A 72 -6.05 -3.14 -15.51
CA ASN A 72 -7.17 -4.07 -15.33
C ASN A 72 -7.84 -3.91 -13.96
N TRP A 73 -7.83 -2.71 -13.37
CA TRP A 73 -8.40 -2.46 -12.05
C TRP A 73 -9.90 -2.77 -11.98
N SER A 74 -10.61 -2.66 -13.11
CA SER A 74 -12.04 -2.96 -13.25
C SER A 74 -12.36 -4.45 -13.06
N GLU A 75 -11.39 -5.35 -13.19
CA GLU A 75 -11.54 -6.78 -12.86
C GLU A 75 -11.63 -7.05 -11.35
N GLY A 76 -11.43 -6.02 -10.52
CA GLY A 76 -11.57 -6.08 -9.07
C GLY A 76 -10.24 -6.15 -8.32
N MET A 77 -10.33 -6.27 -6.99
CA MET A 77 -9.16 -6.18 -6.10
C MET A 77 -8.07 -7.24 -6.39
N ALA A 78 -8.46 -8.42 -6.88
CA ALA A 78 -7.54 -9.50 -7.19
C ALA A 78 -6.54 -9.14 -8.30
N SER A 79 -6.93 -8.35 -9.31
CA SER A 79 -5.99 -7.89 -10.33
C SER A 79 -4.95 -6.93 -9.72
N SER A 80 -5.37 -6.08 -8.79
CA SER A 80 -4.49 -5.13 -8.09
C SER A 80 -3.49 -5.83 -7.17
N LEU A 81 -3.93 -6.90 -6.48
CA LEU A 81 -3.05 -7.77 -5.68
C LEU A 81 -1.96 -8.39 -6.55
N LYS A 82 -2.31 -8.93 -7.72
CA LYS A 82 -1.35 -9.55 -8.66
C LYS A 82 -0.34 -8.54 -9.18
N VAL A 83 -0.80 -7.36 -9.60
CA VAL A 83 0.07 -6.28 -10.11
C VAL A 83 1.02 -5.81 -9.01
N GLY A 84 0.50 -5.50 -7.81
CA GLY A 84 1.32 -5.06 -6.68
C GLY A 84 2.35 -6.11 -6.27
N LEU A 85 1.97 -7.39 -6.21
CA LEU A 85 2.88 -8.49 -5.91
C LEU A 85 4.02 -8.58 -6.92
N LYS A 86 3.68 -8.63 -8.22
CA LYS A 86 4.67 -8.75 -9.30
C LYS A 86 5.64 -7.58 -9.28
N GLU A 87 5.12 -6.37 -9.14
CA GLU A 87 5.94 -5.15 -9.11
C GLU A 87 6.89 -5.14 -7.89
N THR A 88 6.35 -5.49 -6.72
CA THR A 88 7.14 -5.52 -5.48
C THR A 88 8.27 -6.54 -5.56
N LEU A 89 8.01 -7.75 -6.05
CA LEU A 89 9.05 -8.79 -6.20
C LEU A 89 10.07 -8.46 -7.30
N HIS A 90 9.66 -7.71 -8.32
CA HIS A 90 10.59 -7.24 -9.35
C HIS A 90 11.55 -6.18 -8.79
N ARG A 91 11.02 -5.24 -7.99
CA ARG A 91 11.79 -4.12 -7.46
C ARG A 91 12.60 -4.48 -6.21
N PHE A 92 12.07 -5.36 -5.36
CA PHE A 92 12.64 -5.78 -4.08
C PHE A 92 12.72 -7.31 -4.03
N PRO A 93 13.62 -7.93 -4.81
CA PRO A 93 13.69 -9.39 -4.98
C PRO A 93 13.99 -10.16 -3.68
N GLU A 94 14.58 -9.51 -2.68
CA GLU A 94 14.85 -10.04 -1.35
C GLU A 94 13.65 -10.01 -0.39
N THR A 95 12.47 -9.59 -0.88
CA THR A 95 11.25 -9.53 -0.07
C THR A 95 10.81 -10.92 0.38
N GLU A 96 10.71 -11.13 1.70
CA GLU A 96 10.22 -12.37 2.31
C GLU A 96 8.85 -12.20 3.00
N GLN A 97 8.37 -10.97 3.14
CA GLN A 97 7.08 -10.66 3.75
C GLN A 97 6.39 -9.55 2.98
N LEU A 98 5.09 -9.73 2.76
CA LEU A 98 4.24 -8.73 2.14
C LEU A 98 3.11 -8.38 3.09
N ILE A 99 2.87 -7.10 3.26
CA ILE A 99 1.68 -6.58 3.91
C ILE A 99 0.86 -5.87 2.84
N PHE A 100 -0.39 -6.30 2.68
CA PHE A 100 -1.36 -5.59 1.86
C PHE A 100 -2.19 -4.67 2.75
N THR A 101 -2.36 -3.43 2.32
CA THR A 101 -3.25 -2.47 2.98
C THR A 101 -4.06 -1.70 1.94
N VAL A 102 -5.19 -1.15 2.36
CA VAL A 102 -6.05 -0.30 1.55
C VAL A 102 -5.97 1.11 2.11
N CYS A 103 -6.02 2.11 1.23
CA CYS A 103 -5.94 3.51 1.66
C CYS A 103 -7.18 4.03 2.40
N ASP A 104 -8.29 3.29 2.43
CA ASP A 104 -9.55 3.74 3.05
C ASP A 104 -9.66 3.42 4.55
N GLN A 105 -8.57 3.01 5.19
CA GLN A 105 -8.49 2.68 6.61
C GLN A 105 -7.72 3.77 7.38
N PRO A 106 -8.36 4.91 7.74
CA PRO A 106 -7.69 6.07 8.33
C PRO A 106 -7.03 5.83 9.70
N PHE A 107 -7.35 4.72 10.37
CA PHE A 107 -6.82 4.38 11.69
C PHE A 107 -5.65 3.39 11.62
N ILE A 108 -5.23 2.97 10.42
CA ILE A 108 -4.01 2.20 10.28
C ILE A 108 -2.82 3.12 10.57
N THR A 109 -1.96 2.63 11.45
CA THR A 109 -0.72 3.31 11.85
C THR A 109 0.46 2.34 11.71
N SER A 110 1.66 2.89 11.74
CA SER A 110 2.94 2.18 11.82
C SER A 110 2.95 1.09 12.90
N SER A 111 2.25 1.31 14.03
CA SER A 111 2.11 0.30 15.09
C SER A 111 1.41 -0.98 14.63
N VAL A 112 0.42 -0.88 13.75
CA VAL A 112 -0.31 -2.03 13.18
C VAL A 112 0.61 -2.83 12.28
N PHE A 113 1.35 -2.15 11.40
CA PHE A 113 2.32 -2.80 10.51
C PHE A 113 3.43 -3.50 11.30
N LYS A 114 3.97 -2.82 12.33
CA LYS A 114 4.97 -3.39 13.23
C LYS A 114 4.47 -4.67 13.91
N ALA A 115 3.24 -4.66 14.42
CA ALA A 115 2.65 -5.84 15.05
C ALA A 115 2.51 -7.04 14.09
N LEU A 116 2.18 -6.79 12.81
CA LEU A 116 2.12 -7.84 11.78
C LEU A 116 3.51 -8.45 11.49
N ILE A 117 4.55 -7.61 11.44
CA ILE A 117 5.94 -8.06 11.26
C ILE A 117 6.38 -8.92 12.45
N GLU A 118 6.14 -8.44 13.67
CA GLU A 118 6.52 -9.14 14.90
C GLU A 118 5.82 -10.51 15.02
N LYS A 119 4.53 -10.60 14.68
CA LYS A 119 3.81 -11.89 14.69
C LYS A 119 4.41 -12.93 13.74
N LYS A 120 4.87 -12.53 12.54
CA LYS A 120 5.56 -13.44 11.61
C LYS A 120 6.85 -13.98 12.25
N ILE A 121 7.64 -13.10 12.85
CA ILE A 121 8.94 -13.47 13.46
C ILE A 121 8.73 -14.48 14.58
N LEU A 122 7.68 -14.30 15.40
CA LEU A 122 7.35 -15.23 16.48
C LEU A 122 7.05 -16.64 15.94
N HIS A 123 6.18 -16.76 14.93
CA HIS A 123 5.83 -18.06 14.34
C HIS A 123 6.99 -18.74 13.60
N ARG A 124 7.93 -17.97 13.02
CA ARG A 124 9.13 -18.55 12.38
C ARG A 124 10.10 -19.18 13.40
N LYS A 125 10.10 -18.73 14.66
CA LYS A 125 10.96 -19.30 15.71
C LYS A 125 10.44 -20.59 16.33
N GLU A 126 9.16 -20.91 16.12
CA GLU A 126 8.49 -22.10 16.64
C GLU A 126 8.46 -23.28 15.65
N LEU A 127 9.01 -23.07 14.45
CA LEU A 127 9.21 -24.07 13.39
C LEU A 127 10.70 -24.40 13.24
#